data_AF-A0A9X6YJN1-F1
#
_entry.id   AF-A0A9X6YJN1-F1
#
_cell.length_a   1.000
_cell.length_b   1.000
_cell.length_c   1.000
_cell.angle_alpha   90.00
_cell.angle_beta   90.00
_cell.angle_gamma   90.00
#
_symmetry.space_group_name_H-M   'P 1'
#
loop_
_entity.id
_entity.type
_entity.pdbx_description
1 polymer ?
#
loop_
_entity_poly.entity_id
_entity_poly.type
_entity_poly.pdbx_seq_one_letter_code
_entity_poly.pdbx_strand_id
1 'polypeptide(L)'
;MSGKMITIKIEDIYQEILDGKRKKFPSGTWSEDVNNELAKRITRYLIESILLWDIQDICKNWNEKFIKKMRLKTVLAKYHSSPYKMLADAYPGLLKEWELKMAPLNFWTREKGLEALKWTIEEKEQLTEKEILEVYSIKWIVEHKLASPCHMFFKGSPYMMINSLYLGKFKEWQFQCVPKHFWTKEKGLEALKWTIEEKEQLSEEQLLQIYSQSWIKEKSLFVPCRKFWRSNHYAMLNDIYPNRFSKNMLKGYK
;
A
#
# COMPACT_ATOMS: atom_id res chain seq x y z
N MET A 1 -56.61 4.97 29.70
CA MET A 1 -55.53 5.84 29.17
C MET A 1 -54.23 5.07 29.24
N SER A 2 -53.85 4.37 28.17
CA SER A 2 -52.56 3.68 28.11
C SER A 2 -51.50 4.73 27.82
N GLY A 3 -50.71 5.09 28.86
CA GLY A 3 -49.60 6.01 28.71
C GLY A 3 -48.60 5.42 27.72
N LYS A 4 -48.43 6.11 26.59
CA LYS A 4 -47.40 5.78 25.60
C LYS A 4 -46.05 5.94 26.31
N MET A 5 -45.45 4.83 26.77
CA MET A 5 -44.08 4.87 27.28
C MET A 5 -43.20 5.42 26.16
N ILE A 6 -42.65 6.61 26.36
CA ILE A 6 -41.66 7.18 25.46
C ILE A 6 -40.41 6.32 25.67
N THR A 7 -40.19 5.36 24.78
CA THR A 7 -38.93 4.61 24.73
C THR A 7 -37.84 5.60 24.32
N ILE A 8 -37.10 6.11 25.31
CA ILE A 8 -35.96 7.01 25.08
C ILE A 8 -34.94 6.24 24.23
N LYS A 9 -34.58 6.78 23.07
CA LYS A 9 -33.59 6.12 22.21
C LYS A 9 -32.18 6.41 22.74
N ILE A 10 -31.25 5.49 22.48
CA ILE A 10 -29.87 5.66 22.93
C ILE A 10 -29.21 6.87 22.26
N GLU A 11 -29.59 7.20 21.03
CA GLU A 11 -29.14 8.38 20.28
C GLU A 11 -29.56 9.68 20.97
N ASP A 12 -30.78 9.75 21.53
CA ASP A 12 -31.26 10.92 22.29
C ASP A 12 -30.39 11.12 23.55
N ILE A 13 -30.11 10.03 24.26
CA ILE A 13 -29.20 10.04 25.44
C ILE A 13 -27.80 10.48 25.03
N TYR A 14 -27.31 10.03 23.87
CA TYR A 14 -26.00 10.42 23.39
C TYR A 14 -25.97 11.90 22.98
N GLN A 15 -27.01 12.41 22.33
CA GLN A 15 -27.12 13.83 22.01
C GLN A 15 -27.16 14.69 23.29
N GLU A 16 -27.87 14.26 24.34
CA GLU A 16 -27.81 14.94 25.66
C GLU A 16 -26.38 14.99 26.23
N ILE A 17 -25.57 13.95 26.00
CA ILE A 17 -24.17 13.91 26.46
C ILE A 17 -23.30 14.85 25.63
N LEU A 18 -23.52 14.93 24.33
CA LEU A 18 -22.82 15.87 23.45
C LEU A 18 -23.20 17.32 23.77
N ASP A 19 -24.46 17.59 24.05
CA ASP A 19 -25.00 18.90 24.46
C ASP A 19 -24.56 19.31 25.88
N GLY A 20 -23.96 18.39 26.66
CA GLY A 20 -23.57 18.63 28.06
C GLY A 20 -24.72 18.61 29.07
N LYS A 21 -25.95 18.29 28.64
CA LYS A 21 -27.12 18.10 29.52
C LYS A 21 -26.95 16.87 30.42
N ARG A 22 -26.18 15.88 29.96
CA ARG A 22 -25.87 14.64 30.70
C ARG A 22 -24.36 14.39 30.74
N LYS A 23 -23.84 13.94 31.88
CA LYS A 23 -22.39 13.69 32.04
C LYS A 23 -21.89 12.39 31.41
N LYS A 24 -22.71 11.33 31.44
CA LYS A 24 -22.37 9.98 30.98
C LYS A 24 -23.63 9.18 30.66
N PHE A 25 -23.48 8.10 29.91
CA PHE A 25 -24.54 7.12 29.72
C PHE A 25 -25.05 6.56 31.06
N PRO A 26 -26.35 6.19 31.17
CA PRO A 26 -26.88 5.54 32.35
C PRO A 26 -26.05 4.34 32.78
N SER A 27 -26.03 4.08 34.10
CA SER A 27 -25.43 2.85 34.61
C SER A 27 -26.15 1.64 34.04
N GLY A 28 -25.43 0.56 33.74
CA GLY A 28 -26.01 -0.66 33.18
C GLY A 28 -26.14 -0.67 31.65
N THR A 29 -26.14 0.49 30.97
CA THR A 29 -26.37 0.59 29.52
C THR A 29 -25.49 -0.37 28.71
N TRP A 30 -24.20 -0.44 29.04
CA TRP A 30 -23.24 -1.25 28.28
C TRP A 30 -23.18 -2.71 28.68
N SER A 31 -23.54 -3.04 29.93
CA SER A 31 -23.61 -4.42 30.41
C SER A 31 -24.88 -5.13 29.93
N GLU A 32 -25.97 -4.38 29.75
CA GLU A 32 -27.24 -4.89 29.21
C GLU A 32 -27.22 -4.99 27.67
N ASP A 33 -26.32 -4.26 27.01
CA ASP A 33 -26.09 -4.31 25.56
C ASP A 33 -25.22 -5.52 25.16
N VAL A 34 -25.74 -6.73 25.39
CA VAL A 34 -25.02 -8.01 25.20
C VAL A 34 -24.55 -8.19 23.75
N ASN A 35 -25.37 -7.82 22.78
CA ASN A 35 -25.08 -7.97 21.34
C ASN A 35 -24.47 -6.70 20.70
N ASN A 36 -24.07 -5.74 21.52
CA ASN A 36 -23.53 -4.45 21.08
C ASN A 36 -24.46 -3.63 20.16
N GLU A 37 -25.77 -3.88 20.14
CA GLU A 37 -26.71 -3.18 19.26
C GLU A 37 -26.77 -1.69 19.57
N LEU A 38 -26.75 -1.31 20.85
CA LEU A 38 -26.71 0.10 21.25
C LEU A 38 -25.38 0.74 20.86
N ALA A 39 -24.26 0.05 21.09
CA ALA A 39 -22.94 0.50 20.69
C ALA A 39 -22.81 0.72 19.16
N LYS A 40 -23.31 -0.21 18.36
CA LYS A 40 -23.36 -0.11 16.89
C LYS A 40 -24.19 1.09 16.45
N ARG A 41 -25.39 1.26 17.01
CA ARG A 41 -26.27 2.40 16.70
C ARG A 41 -25.64 3.75 17.02
N ILE A 42 -25.00 3.89 18.19
CA ILE A 42 -24.30 5.12 18.56
C ILE A 42 -23.12 5.41 17.63
N THR A 43 -22.37 4.37 17.24
CA THR A 43 -21.27 4.52 16.29
C THR A 43 -21.77 5.01 14.93
N ARG A 44 -22.86 4.41 14.42
CA ARG A 44 -23.49 4.82 13.16
C ARG A 44 -24.06 6.23 13.22
N TYR A 45 -24.80 6.55 14.28
CA TYR A 45 -25.37 7.89 14.48
C TYR A 45 -24.27 8.97 14.55
N LEU A 46 -23.16 8.69 15.24
CA LEU A 46 -22.01 9.60 15.27
C LEU A 46 -21.47 9.86 13.85
N ILE A 47 -21.24 8.81 13.07
CA ILE A 47 -20.63 8.94 11.74
C ILE A 47 -21.60 9.54 10.72
N GLU A 48 -22.84 9.05 10.68
CA GLU A 48 -23.82 9.35 9.62
C GLU A 48 -24.66 10.58 9.90
N SER A 49 -24.94 10.91 11.16
CA SER A 49 -25.87 12.01 11.49
C SER A 49 -25.16 13.22 12.08
N ILE A 50 -24.09 13.02 12.85
CA ILE A 50 -23.37 14.12 13.51
C ILE A 50 -22.19 14.58 12.67
N LEU A 51 -21.35 13.64 12.21
CA LEU A 51 -20.10 13.97 11.52
C LEU A 51 -20.25 14.06 10.00
N LEU A 52 -21.20 13.33 9.43
CA LEU A 52 -21.41 13.19 7.99
C LEU A 52 -20.12 12.75 7.27
N TRP A 53 -19.38 11.82 7.88
CA TRP A 53 -18.09 11.35 7.36
C TRP A 53 -18.25 10.31 6.26
N ASP A 54 -17.44 10.46 5.22
CA ASP A 54 -17.22 9.41 4.23
C ASP A 54 -16.13 8.42 4.69
N ILE A 55 -15.85 7.42 3.84
CA ILE A 55 -14.82 6.40 4.12
C ILE A 55 -13.42 7.04 4.28
N GLN A 56 -13.10 8.07 3.50
CA GLN A 56 -11.78 8.72 3.57
C GLN A 56 -11.62 9.48 4.89
N ASP A 57 -12.67 10.14 5.35
CA ASP A 57 -12.73 10.79 6.65
C ASP A 57 -12.57 9.78 7.79
N ILE A 58 -13.24 8.64 7.72
CA ILE A 58 -13.09 7.56 8.70
C ILE A 58 -11.64 7.08 8.76
N CYS A 59 -11.04 6.73 7.61
CA CYS A 59 -9.65 6.26 7.55
C CYS A 59 -8.66 7.26 8.15
N LYS A 60 -8.89 8.56 7.94
CA LYS A 60 -8.00 9.63 8.40
C LYS A 60 -8.19 10.00 9.87
N ASN A 61 -9.44 10.00 10.34
CA ASN A 61 -9.81 10.65 11.59
C ASN A 61 -10.28 9.69 12.69
N TRP A 62 -10.75 8.48 12.34
CA TRP A 62 -11.22 7.50 13.32
C TRP A 62 -10.06 6.87 14.09
N ASN A 63 -9.94 7.23 15.37
CA ASN A 63 -8.92 6.70 16.29
C ASN A 63 -9.37 6.87 17.74
N GLU A 64 -8.65 6.23 18.67
CA GLU A 64 -8.97 6.23 20.10
C GLU A 64 -9.09 7.65 20.68
N LYS A 65 -8.19 8.57 20.30
CA LYS A 65 -8.22 9.96 20.77
C LYS A 65 -9.49 10.66 20.31
N PHE A 66 -9.88 10.48 19.04
CA PHE A 66 -11.11 11.03 18.50
C PHE A 66 -12.36 10.46 19.18
N ILE A 67 -12.43 9.14 19.34
CA ILE A 67 -13.57 8.46 20.00
C ILE A 67 -13.75 8.95 21.44
N LYS A 68 -12.64 9.14 22.17
CA LYS A 68 -12.64 9.75 23.52
C LYS A 68 -13.13 11.20 23.50
N LYS A 69 -12.71 12.00 22.51
CA LYS A 69 -13.18 13.38 22.31
C LYS A 69 -14.70 13.42 22.11
N MET A 70 -15.25 12.46 21.37
CA MET A 70 -16.69 12.31 21.13
C MET A 70 -17.45 11.67 22.31
N ARG A 71 -16.86 11.64 23.51
CA ARG A 71 -17.47 11.10 24.75
C ARG A 71 -17.84 9.61 24.69
N LEU A 72 -17.27 8.84 23.76
CA LEU A 72 -17.53 7.41 23.58
C LEU A 72 -16.49 6.50 24.24
N LYS A 73 -15.74 6.98 25.24
CA LYS A 73 -14.75 6.18 25.97
C LYS A 73 -15.36 4.89 26.56
N THR A 74 -16.58 4.96 27.10
CA THR A 74 -17.24 3.80 27.70
C THR A 74 -17.73 2.79 26.66
N VAL A 75 -18.12 3.24 25.47
CA VAL A 75 -18.46 2.36 24.33
C VAL A 75 -17.20 1.65 23.84
N LEU A 76 -16.12 2.41 23.63
CA LEU A 76 -14.84 1.89 23.17
C LEU A 76 -14.25 0.83 24.10
N ALA A 77 -14.53 0.92 25.41
CA ALA A 77 -14.12 -0.09 26.39
C ALA A 77 -14.73 -1.48 26.12
N LYS A 78 -15.94 -1.57 25.55
CA LYS A 78 -16.56 -2.85 25.12
C LYS A 78 -15.71 -3.58 24.06
N TYR A 79 -14.94 -2.82 23.30
CA TYR A 79 -14.09 -3.32 22.23
C TYR A 79 -12.62 -3.45 22.64
N HIS A 80 -12.35 -3.60 23.95
CA HIS A 80 -11.00 -3.65 24.52
C HIS A 80 -10.13 -2.47 24.08
N SER A 81 -10.72 -1.29 24.00
CA SER A 81 -10.06 -0.06 23.53
C SER A 81 -9.57 -0.11 22.08
N SER A 82 -10.14 -0.97 21.23
CA SER A 82 -9.80 -1.04 19.81
C SER A 82 -10.76 -0.20 18.95
N PRO A 83 -10.29 0.91 18.35
CA PRO A 83 -11.09 1.71 17.41
C PRO A 83 -11.56 0.90 16.20
N TYR A 84 -10.72 -0.01 15.71
CA TYR A 84 -11.05 -0.88 14.59
C TYR A 84 -12.19 -1.84 14.95
N LYS A 85 -12.11 -2.56 16.07
CA LYS A 85 -13.17 -3.51 16.46
C LYS A 85 -14.52 -2.82 16.62
N MET A 86 -14.53 -1.61 17.19
CA MET A 86 -15.75 -0.79 17.31
C MET A 86 -16.33 -0.44 15.94
N LEU A 87 -15.48 -0.05 14.99
CA LEU A 87 -15.92 0.30 13.63
C LEU A 87 -16.38 -0.93 12.85
N ALA A 88 -15.62 -2.03 12.90
CA ALA A 88 -15.92 -3.27 12.20
C ALA A 88 -17.21 -3.95 12.68
N ASP A 89 -17.57 -3.78 13.96
CA ASP A 89 -18.85 -4.25 14.49
C ASP A 89 -20.03 -3.40 13.96
N ALA A 90 -19.84 -2.07 13.87
CA ALA A 90 -20.84 -1.17 13.31
C ALA A 90 -20.97 -1.28 11.78
N TYR A 91 -19.87 -1.56 11.08
CA TYR A 91 -19.80 -1.69 9.63
C TYR A 91 -18.96 -2.91 9.22
N PRO A 92 -19.54 -4.12 9.31
CA PRO A 92 -18.84 -5.34 8.95
C PRO A 92 -18.33 -5.29 7.51
N GLY A 93 -17.03 -5.53 7.33
CA GLY A 93 -16.39 -5.59 6.00
C GLY A 93 -16.14 -4.24 5.32
N LEU A 94 -16.46 -3.11 5.95
CA LEU A 94 -16.27 -1.79 5.33
C LEU A 94 -14.79 -1.44 5.11
N LEU A 95 -13.93 -1.78 6.06
CA LEU A 95 -12.50 -1.48 6.02
C LEU A 95 -11.67 -2.65 6.56
N LYS A 96 -10.45 -2.78 6.05
CA LYS A 96 -9.42 -3.61 6.66
C LYS A 96 -8.72 -2.88 7.82
N GLU A 97 -8.13 -3.64 8.73
CA GLU A 97 -7.47 -3.13 9.95
C GLU A 97 -6.37 -2.11 9.67
N TRP A 98 -5.65 -2.30 8.57
CA TRP A 98 -4.53 -1.47 8.14
C TRP A 98 -4.95 -0.22 7.35
N GLU A 99 -6.24 -0.07 7.00
CA GLU A 99 -6.72 1.11 6.27
C GLU A 99 -7.00 2.30 7.18
N LEU A 100 -7.22 2.06 8.47
CA LEU A 100 -7.22 3.14 9.45
C LEU A 100 -5.83 3.77 9.56
N LYS A 101 -5.79 5.01 10.07
CA LYS A 101 -4.55 5.76 10.27
C LYS A 101 -3.43 4.96 10.96
N MET A 102 -3.79 4.06 11.88
CA MET A 102 -2.86 3.13 12.52
C MET A 102 -3.51 1.76 12.64
N ALA A 103 -2.78 0.72 12.23
CA ALA A 103 -3.15 -0.66 12.53
C ALA A 103 -3.07 -0.93 14.05
N PRO A 104 -3.81 -1.92 14.58
CA PRO A 104 -3.75 -2.29 15.99
C PRO A 104 -2.32 -2.64 16.46
N LEU A 105 -2.08 -2.53 17.77
CA LEU A 105 -0.80 -2.93 18.36
C LEU A 105 -0.54 -4.42 18.10
N ASN A 106 0.71 -4.77 17.76
CA ASN A 106 1.14 -6.14 17.41
C ASN A 106 0.33 -6.78 16.27
N PHE A 107 -0.30 -5.96 15.42
CA PHE A 107 -1.09 -6.45 14.31
C PHE A 107 -0.23 -7.13 13.23
N TRP A 108 0.91 -6.53 12.89
CA TRP A 108 1.70 -6.92 11.74
C TRP A 108 2.50 -8.21 11.98
N THR A 109 2.28 -9.19 11.11
CA THR A 109 3.20 -10.29 10.82
C THR A 109 3.71 -10.17 9.40
N ARG A 110 4.69 -10.99 9.02
CA ARG A 110 5.17 -11.04 7.63
C ARG A 110 4.04 -11.39 6.65
N GLU A 111 3.21 -12.36 7.02
CA GLU A 111 2.10 -12.88 6.23
C GLU A 111 1.02 -11.82 6.05
N LYS A 112 0.61 -11.16 7.15
CA LYS A 112 -0.35 -10.05 7.09
C LYS A 112 0.17 -8.87 6.26
N GLY A 113 1.48 -8.60 6.32
CA GLY A 113 2.10 -7.59 5.47
C GLY A 113 1.95 -7.91 3.98
N LEU A 114 2.13 -9.17 3.60
CA LEU A 114 1.94 -9.63 2.21
C LEU A 114 0.47 -9.70 1.82
N GLU A 115 -0.41 -10.13 2.73
CA GLU A 115 -1.87 -10.12 2.52
C GLU A 115 -2.38 -8.70 2.25
N ALA A 116 -1.96 -7.74 3.07
CA ALA A 116 -2.34 -6.34 2.91
C ALA A 116 -1.79 -5.75 1.60
N LEU A 117 -0.56 -6.10 1.22
CA LEU A 117 -0.01 -5.72 -0.08
C LEU A 117 -0.80 -6.32 -1.24
N LYS A 118 -1.06 -7.62 -1.20
CA LYS A 118 -1.81 -8.35 -2.23
C LYS A 118 -3.20 -7.76 -2.41
N TRP A 119 -3.95 -7.61 -1.31
CA TRP A 119 -5.28 -7.01 -1.34
C TRP A 119 -5.25 -5.58 -1.88
N THR A 120 -4.24 -4.78 -1.51
CA THR A 120 -4.12 -3.40 -2.02
C THR A 120 -3.90 -3.39 -3.53
N ILE A 121 -3.00 -4.23 -4.05
CA ILE A 121 -2.70 -4.32 -5.49
C ILE A 121 -3.88 -4.90 -6.27
N GLU A 122 -4.39 -6.05 -5.85
CA GLU A 122 -5.31 -6.87 -6.65
C GLU A 122 -6.77 -6.47 -6.49
N GLU A 123 -7.19 -6.08 -5.28
CA GLU A 123 -8.62 -5.84 -4.97
C GLU A 123 -8.94 -4.35 -4.92
N LYS A 124 -8.10 -3.58 -4.20
CA LYS A 124 -8.35 -2.15 -3.96
C LYS A 124 -8.02 -1.30 -5.18
N GLU A 125 -6.84 -1.48 -5.76
CA GLU A 125 -6.38 -0.68 -6.90
C GLU A 125 -6.50 -1.43 -8.24
N GLN A 126 -6.59 -2.76 -8.22
CA GLN A 126 -6.70 -3.62 -9.40
C GLN A 126 -5.59 -3.34 -10.43
N LEU A 127 -4.35 -3.16 -9.94
CA LEU A 127 -3.23 -2.76 -10.79
C LEU A 127 -2.81 -3.89 -11.73
N THR A 128 -2.62 -3.54 -13.00
CA THR A 128 -1.93 -4.38 -13.96
C THR A 128 -0.42 -4.43 -13.67
N GLU A 129 0.28 -5.41 -14.24
CA GLU A 129 1.74 -5.51 -14.10
C GLU A 129 2.48 -4.25 -14.59
N LYS A 130 1.97 -3.63 -15.64
CA LYS A 130 2.53 -2.38 -16.18
C LYS A 130 2.35 -1.24 -15.18
N GLU A 131 1.16 -1.08 -14.61
CA GLU A 131 0.89 -0.05 -13.62
C GLU A 131 1.69 -0.26 -12.35
N ILE A 132 1.86 -1.51 -11.90
CA ILE A 132 2.76 -1.84 -10.78
C ILE A 132 4.17 -1.29 -11.02
N LEU A 133 4.75 -1.51 -12.20
CA LEU A 133 6.08 -1.01 -12.53
C LEU A 133 6.16 0.53 -12.57
N GLU A 134 5.04 1.19 -12.85
CA GLU A 134 4.92 2.64 -12.94
C GLU A 134 4.69 3.32 -11.58
N VAL A 135 3.89 2.74 -10.68
CA VAL A 135 3.49 3.40 -9.42
C VAL A 135 4.17 2.82 -8.18
N TYR A 136 4.49 1.52 -8.18
CA TYR A 136 4.96 0.82 -6.98
C TYR A 136 6.35 1.32 -6.56
N SER A 137 6.39 1.89 -5.36
CA SER A 137 7.56 2.55 -4.80
C SER A 137 7.46 2.62 -3.27
N ILE A 138 8.51 3.09 -2.60
CA ILE A 138 8.43 3.37 -1.15
C ILE A 138 7.36 4.41 -0.83
N LYS A 139 7.11 5.37 -1.75
CA LYS A 139 6.08 6.39 -1.60
C LYS A 139 4.69 5.74 -1.63
N TRP A 140 4.44 4.89 -2.61
CA TRP A 140 3.20 4.12 -2.73
C TRP A 140 2.97 3.26 -1.46
N ILE A 141 3.98 2.54 -0.98
CA ILE A 141 3.91 1.77 0.28
C ILE A 141 3.48 2.64 1.48
N VAL A 142 4.01 3.86 1.60
CA VAL A 142 3.66 4.79 2.68
C VAL A 142 2.24 5.31 2.54
N GLU A 143 1.82 5.65 1.32
CA GLU A 143 0.46 6.11 1.01
C GLU A 143 -0.57 5.06 1.43
N HIS A 144 -0.28 3.78 1.15
CA HIS A 144 -1.11 2.63 1.50
C HIS A 144 -0.89 2.06 2.92
N LYS A 145 -0.19 2.79 3.80
CA LYS A 145 0.03 2.41 5.22
C LYS A 145 0.78 1.08 5.41
N LEU A 146 1.53 0.64 4.41
CA LEU A 146 2.33 -0.60 4.44
C LEU A 146 3.80 -0.35 4.84
N ALA A 147 4.15 0.86 5.26
CA ALA A 147 5.52 1.21 5.65
C ALA A 147 6.02 0.38 6.85
N SER A 148 5.18 0.16 7.85
CA SER A 148 5.53 -0.65 9.04
C SER A 148 5.90 -2.09 8.69
N PRO A 149 5.05 -2.89 8.00
CA PRO A 149 5.42 -4.26 7.64
C PRO A 149 6.60 -4.30 6.66
N CYS A 150 6.70 -3.33 5.73
CA CYS A 150 7.87 -3.19 4.84
C CYS A 150 9.17 -3.05 5.63
N HIS A 151 9.20 -2.15 6.63
CA HIS A 151 10.37 -1.94 7.47
C HIS A 151 10.69 -3.17 8.33
N MET A 152 9.71 -3.74 9.02
CA MET A 152 9.88 -4.83 9.98
C MET A 152 10.36 -6.13 9.35
N PHE A 153 9.81 -6.50 8.18
CA PHE A 153 10.00 -7.84 7.61
C PHE A 153 10.76 -7.87 6.28
N PHE A 154 10.94 -6.71 5.64
CA PHE A 154 11.57 -6.60 4.31
C PHE A 154 12.71 -5.59 4.30
N LYS A 155 13.30 -5.30 5.48
CA LYS A 155 14.44 -4.37 5.64
C LYS A 155 14.17 -2.98 5.05
N GLY A 156 12.91 -2.57 4.99
CA GLY A 156 12.49 -1.32 4.36
C GLY A 156 12.67 -1.29 2.84
N SER A 157 12.84 -2.44 2.18
CA SER A 157 12.95 -2.55 0.73
C SER A 157 11.59 -2.83 0.09
N PRO A 158 11.04 -1.88 -0.69
CA PRO A 158 9.83 -2.12 -1.49
C PRO A 158 9.99 -3.32 -2.42
N TYR A 159 11.16 -3.46 -3.06
CA TYR A 159 11.43 -4.56 -3.98
C TYR A 159 11.43 -5.92 -3.27
N MET A 160 12.07 -6.04 -2.10
CA MET A 160 12.03 -7.30 -1.35
C MET A 160 10.61 -7.71 -0.98
N MET A 161 9.75 -6.74 -0.66
CA MET A 161 8.36 -7.00 -0.30
C MET A 161 7.55 -7.49 -1.51
N ILE A 162 7.61 -6.80 -2.65
CA ILE A 162 6.87 -7.23 -3.85
C ILE A 162 7.43 -8.52 -4.45
N ASN A 163 8.75 -8.72 -4.42
CA ASN A 163 9.36 -9.98 -4.86
C ASN A 163 9.09 -11.13 -3.88
N SER A 164 8.70 -10.85 -2.63
CA SER A 164 8.20 -11.89 -1.73
C SER A 164 6.75 -12.28 -2.03
N LEU A 165 5.96 -11.36 -2.59
CA LEU A 165 4.58 -11.62 -3.00
C LEU A 165 4.51 -12.29 -4.38
N TYR A 166 5.26 -11.78 -5.34
CA TYR A 166 5.34 -12.26 -6.72
C TYR A 166 6.77 -12.70 -7.04
N LEU A 167 7.15 -13.87 -6.52
CA LEU A 167 8.52 -14.38 -6.59
C LEU A 167 9.04 -14.46 -8.02
N GLY A 168 10.10 -13.70 -8.31
CA GLY A 168 10.78 -13.71 -9.62
C GLY A 168 9.99 -13.07 -10.76
N LYS A 169 8.79 -12.54 -10.49
CA LYS A 169 7.92 -11.93 -11.50
C LYS A 169 8.47 -10.61 -12.04
N PHE A 170 9.08 -9.83 -11.16
CA PHE A 170 9.69 -8.55 -11.50
C PHE A 170 11.18 -8.58 -11.19
N LYS A 171 11.96 -7.90 -12.02
CA LYS A 171 13.36 -7.55 -11.76
C LYS A 171 13.42 -6.17 -11.14
N GLU A 172 14.33 -5.97 -10.19
CA GLU A 172 14.44 -4.72 -9.44
C GLU A 172 14.67 -3.50 -10.35
N TRP A 173 15.40 -3.67 -11.45
CA TRP A 173 15.66 -2.61 -12.44
C TRP A 173 14.49 -2.28 -13.36
N GLN A 174 13.37 -3.01 -13.30
CA GLN A 174 12.16 -2.66 -14.05
C GLN A 174 11.37 -1.52 -13.39
N PHE A 175 11.55 -1.28 -12.09
CA PHE A 175 10.89 -0.19 -11.38
C PHE A 175 11.57 1.15 -11.67
N GLN A 176 10.83 2.26 -11.49
CA GLN A 176 11.30 3.62 -11.79
C GLN A 176 12.62 4.01 -11.12
N CYS A 177 12.90 3.46 -9.93
CA CYS A 177 14.13 3.71 -9.21
C CYS A 177 14.67 2.45 -8.57
N VAL A 178 15.99 2.30 -8.61
CA VAL A 178 16.73 1.27 -7.88
C VAL A 178 17.47 1.89 -6.68
N PRO A 179 17.77 1.12 -5.62
CA PRO A 179 18.52 1.63 -4.48
C PRO A 179 19.90 2.22 -4.83
N LYS A 180 20.42 3.06 -3.94
CA LYS A 180 21.82 3.53 -4.04
C LYS A 180 22.75 2.30 -4.06
N HIS A 181 23.78 2.36 -4.91
CA HIS A 181 24.74 1.28 -5.12
C HIS A 181 24.15 -0.05 -5.66
N PHE A 182 22.89 -0.04 -6.14
CA PHE A 182 22.27 -1.22 -6.74
C PHE A 182 23.08 -1.78 -7.92
N TRP A 183 23.53 -0.90 -8.83
CA TRP A 183 24.23 -1.29 -10.04
C TRP A 183 25.67 -1.72 -9.76
N THR A 184 25.96 -2.99 -10.08
CA THR A 184 27.29 -3.55 -10.35
C THR A 184 27.47 -3.76 -11.86
N LYS A 185 28.69 -4.09 -12.30
CA LYS A 185 28.96 -4.36 -13.71
C LYS A 185 28.14 -5.58 -14.19
N GLU A 186 28.11 -6.62 -13.36
CA GLU A 186 27.43 -7.89 -13.60
C GLU A 186 25.92 -7.70 -13.73
N LYS A 187 25.30 -6.95 -12.80
CA LYS A 187 23.88 -6.60 -12.89
C LYS A 187 23.55 -5.77 -14.13
N GLY A 188 24.45 -4.87 -14.54
CA GLY A 188 24.29 -4.11 -15.78
C GLY A 188 24.24 -5.02 -17.00
N LEU A 189 25.14 -6.00 -17.06
CA LEU A 189 25.17 -7.00 -18.13
C LEU A 189 23.94 -7.92 -18.09
N GLU A 190 23.56 -8.41 -16.91
CA GLU A 190 22.37 -9.25 -16.71
C GLU A 190 21.11 -8.51 -17.19
N ALA A 191 20.94 -7.25 -16.77
CA ALA A 191 19.77 -6.46 -17.15
C ALA A 191 19.70 -6.20 -18.66
N LEU A 192 20.84 -5.94 -19.30
CA LEU A 192 20.89 -5.77 -20.75
C LEU A 192 20.60 -7.08 -21.49
N LYS A 193 21.24 -8.18 -21.08
CA LYS A 193 21.02 -9.51 -21.67
C LYS A 193 19.55 -9.93 -21.57
N TRP A 194 18.97 -9.82 -20.37
CA TRP A 194 17.56 -10.10 -20.14
C TRP A 194 16.63 -9.20 -20.99
N THR A 195 16.99 -7.92 -21.16
CA THR A 195 16.20 -7.01 -22.00
C THR A 195 16.20 -7.46 -23.47
N ILE A 196 17.35 -7.88 -23.99
CA ILE A 196 17.49 -8.33 -25.38
C ILE A 196 16.81 -9.68 -25.59
N GLU A 197 17.14 -10.67 -24.76
CA GLU A 197 16.81 -12.08 -25.01
C GLU A 197 15.42 -12.46 -24.50
N GLU A 198 15.01 -11.93 -23.35
CA GLU A 198 13.79 -12.38 -22.65
C GLU A 198 12.66 -11.37 -22.81
N LYS A 199 12.94 -10.08 -22.55
CA LYS A 199 11.91 -9.03 -22.57
C LYS A 199 11.45 -8.69 -23.98
N GLU A 200 12.40 -8.45 -24.88
CA GLU A 200 12.12 -8.02 -26.26
C GLU A 200 12.31 -9.11 -27.29
N GLN A 201 12.98 -10.21 -26.93
CA GLN A 201 13.23 -11.36 -27.80
C GLN A 201 13.76 -10.94 -29.18
N LEU A 202 14.74 -10.03 -29.17
CA LEU A 202 15.24 -9.41 -30.39
C LEU A 202 16.06 -10.39 -31.22
N SER A 203 15.79 -10.46 -32.52
CA SER A 203 16.71 -11.07 -33.47
C SER A 203 17.99 -10.24 -33.59
N GLU A 204 19.07 -10.83 -34.11
CA GLU A 204 20.31 -10.09 -34.35
C GLU A 204 20.08 -8.89 -35.28
N GLU A 205 19.30 -9.07 -36.35
CA GLU A 205 18.99 -8.02 -37.31
C GLU A 205 18.22 -6.87 -36.63
N GLN A 206 17.22 -7.18 -35.80
CA GLN A 206 16.46 -6.18 -35.06
C GLN A 206 17.35 -5.42 -34.08
N LEU A 207 18.17 -6.16 -33.32
CA LEU A 207 19.11 -5.57 -32.36
C LEU A 207 20.06 -4.60 -33.06
N LEU A 208 20.66 -4.98 -34.19
CA LEU A 208 21.57 -4.12 -34.95
C LEU A 208 20.91 -2.83 -35.46
N GLN A 209 19.60 -2.85 -35.73
CA GLN A 209 18.85 -1.67 -36.20
C GLN A 209 18.50 -0.70 -35.09
N ILE A 210 18.20 -1.18 -33.88
CA ILE A 210 17.67 -0.35 -32.79
C ILE A 210 18.71 -0.02 -31.71
N TYR A 211 19.72 -0.88 -31.52
CA TYR A 211 20.68 -0.75 -30.44
C TYR A 211 21.52 0.51 -30.58
N SER A 212 21.31 1.43 -29.64
CA SER A 212 21.82 2.79 -29.68
C SER A 212 21.85 3.37 -28.26
N GLN A 213 22.51 4.52 -28.09
CA GLN A 213 22.48 5.23 -26.80
C GLN A 213 21.05 5.65 -26.40
N SER A 214 20.19 6.01 -27.36
CA SER A 214 18.77 6.31 -27.13
C SER A 214 18.01 5.07 -26.65
N TRP A 215 18.21 3.93 -27.29
CA TRP A 215 17.58 2.67 -26.87
C TRP A 215 18.02 2.27 -25.45
N ILE A 216 19.30 2.39 -25.11
CA ILE A 216 19.80 2.15 -23.74
C ILE A 216 19.15 3.07 -22.70
N LYS A 217 18.88 4.33 -23.05
CA LYS A 217 18.16 5.26 -22.17
C LYS A 217 16.70 4.85 -22.01
N GLU A 218 16.02 4.52 -23.10
CA GLU A 218 14.63 4.05 -23.10
C GLU A 218 14.45 2.81 -22.21
N LYS A 219 15.40 1.87 -22.26
CA LYS A 219 15.36 0.65 -21.43
C LYS A 219 15.88 0.85 -20.00
N SER A 220 16.08 2.09 -19.56
CA SER A 220 16.58 2.44 -18.22
C SER A 220 17.97 1.86 -17.87
N LEU A 221 18.78 1.54 -18.89
CA LEU A 221 20.13 0.98 -18.75
C LEU A 221 21.23 2.06 -18.86
N PHE A 222 20.86 3.33 -18.96
CA PHE A 222 21.83 4.42 -19.07
C PHE A 222 22.73 4.57 -17.85
N VAL A 223 22.18 4.42 -16.63
CA VAL A 223 22.96 4.53 -15.38
C VAL A 223 24.09 3.50 -15.31
N PRO A 224 23.83 2.18 -15.47
CA PRO A 224 24.91 1.19 -15.48
C PRO A 224 25.86 1.39 -16.67
N CYS A 225 25.33 1.69 -17.86
CA CYS A 225 26.14 1.98 -19.05
C CYS A 225 27.16 3.12 -18.82
N ARG A 226 26.69 4.24 -18.24
CA ARG A 226 27.52 5.39 -17.89
C ARG A 226 28.57 5.03 -16.85
N LYS A 227 28.18 4.30 -15.80
CA LYS A 227 29.04 3.99 -14.66
C LYS A 227 30.19 3.04 -15.00
N PHE A 228 29.94 1.99 -15.77
CA PHE A 228 30.93 0.92 -16.01
C PHE A 228 31.54 0.93 -17.41
N TRP A 229 30.87 1.54 -18.39
CA TRP A 229 31.35 1.62 -19.78
C TRP A 229 31.54 3.05 -20.27
N ARG A 230 31.51 4.05 -19.37
CA ARG A 230 31.68 5.48 -19.72
C ARG A 230 30.70 5.94 -20.81
N SER A 231 29.49 5.41 -20.80
CA SER A 231 28.42 5.66 -21.80
C SER A 231 28.70 5.06 -23.19
N ASN A 232 29.72 4.23 -23.33
CA ASN A 232 29.98 3.47 -24.54
C ASN A 232 29.06 2.22 -24.56
N HIS A 233 27.88 2.39 -25.14
CA HIS A 233 26.90 1.32 -25.28
C HIS A 233 27.43 0.15 -26.13
N TYR A 234 28.24 0.39 -27.16
CA TYR A 234 28.90 -0.69 -27.88
C TYR A 234 29.81 -1.54 -26.97
N ALA A 235 30.61 -0.91 -26.10
CA ALA A 235 31.47 -1.65 -25.18
C ALA A 235 30.65 -2.51 -24.21
N MET A 236 29.49 -2.01 -23.77
CA MET A 236 28.55 -2.78 -22.95
C MET A 236 27.98 -3.99 -23.71
N LEU A 237 27.60 -3.82 -24.97
CA LEU A 237 27.13 -4.92 -25.82
C LEU A 237 28.22 -5.96 -26.08
N ASN A 238 29.44 -5.51 -26.37
CA ASN A 238 30.58 -6.38 -26.63
C ASN A 238 31.02 -7.17 -25.38
N ASP A 239 30.80 -6.64 -24.18
CA ASP A 239 31.03 -7.40 -22.94
C ASP A 239 30.02 -8.56 -22.77
N ILE A 240 28.80 -8.46 -23.33
CA ILE A 240 27.80 -9.54 -23.32
C ILE A 240 28.05 -10.54 -24.45
N TYR A 241 28.34 -10.03 -25.64
CA TYR A 241 28.58 -10.83 -26.84
C TYR A 241 29.96 -10.52 -27.45
N PRO A 242 31.05 -11.04 -26.85
CA PRO A 242 32.41 -10.72 -27.28
C PRO A 242 32.65 -11.02 -28.76
N ASN A 243 33.09 -10.01 -29.51
CA ASN A 243 33.46 -10.10 -30.93
C ASN A 243 32.34 -10.58 -31.88
N ARG A 244 31.08 -10.62 -31.42
CA ARG A 244 29.94 -11.02 -32.26
C ARG A 244 29.50 -9.91 -33.20
N PHE A 245 29.63 -8.65 -32.77
CA PHE A 245 29.22 -7.47 -33.52
C PHE A 245 30.38 -6.49 -33.67
N SER A 246 30.46 -5.80 -34.81
CA SER A 246 31.39 -4.69 -35.02
C SER A 246 30.66 -3.34 -34.87
N LYS A 247 31.38 -2.28 -34.48
CA LYS A 247 30.78 -0.94 -34.31
C LYS A 247 30.01 -0.47 -35.53
N ASN A 248 30.55 -0.71 -36.73
CA ASN A 248 29.99 -0.25 -38.00
C ASN A 248 28.69 -0.97 -38.39
N MET A 249 28.39 -2.11 -37.76
CA MET A 249 27.13 -2.83 -37.95
C MET A 249 25.96 -2.14 -37.25
N LEU A 250 26.22 -1.42 -36.15
CA LEU A 250 25.20 -0.70 -35.39
C LEU A 250 24.80 0.58 -36.13
N LYS A 251 23.50 0.74 -36.39
CA LYS A 251 22.98 1.91 -37.12
C LYS A 251 23.35 3.25 -36.47
N GLY A 252 23.45 3.31 -35.14
CA GLY A 252 23.82 4.52 -34.39
C GLY A 252 25.29 4.95 -34.50
N TYR A 253 26.13 4.19 -35.20
CA TYR A 253 27.56 4.49 -35.44
C TYR A 253 27.91 4.65 -36.93
N LYS A 254 26.91 4.59 -37.81
CA LYS A 254 27.05 5.00 -39.22
C LYS A 254 26.79 6.49 -39.34
#